data_AF-A0A8X7TUD3-F1
#
_entry.id   AF-A0A8X7TUD3-F1
#
_cell.length_a   1.000
_cell.length_b   1.000
_cell.length_c   1.000
_cell.angle_alpha   90.00
_cell.angle_beta   90.00
_cell.angle_gamma   90.00
#
_symmetry.space_group_name_H-M   'P 1'
#
loop_
_entity.id
_entity.type
_entity.pdbx_description
1 polymer ?
#
loop_
_entity_poly.entity_id
_entity_poly.type
_entity_poly.pdbx_seq_one_letter_code
_entity_poly.pdbx_strand_id
1 'polypeptide(L)'
;MSKPSSKVLIDGVKPVRHNWQIRVKVLHCWKQTTAFAGNTLEFILADETGVKIAASCKRNQISHLQRELPVGEWKTIDTFAVLDISGQYRPTTH
;
A
#
# COMPACT_ATOMS: atom_id res chain seq x y z
N MET A 1 9.06 -4.57 23.40
CA MET A 1 9.94 -4.94 22.27
C MET A 1 9.04 -5.30 21.10
N SER A 2 9.00 -4.49 20.04
CA SER A 2 8.20 -4.77 18.85
C SER A 2 8.80 -5.99 18.13
N LYS A 3 7.99 -7.02 17.84
CA LYS A 3 8.43 -8.20 17.08
C LYS A 3 8.99 -7.77 15.72
N PRO A 4 10.12 -8.33 15.25
CA PRO A 4 10.66 -8.00 13.94
C PRO A 4 9.65 -8.35 12.85
N SER A 5 9.44 -7.43 11.90
CA SER A 5 8.54 -7.63 10.77
C SER A 5 9.10 -8.70 9.83
N SER A 6 8.25 -9.63 9.40
CA SER A 6 8.65 -10.67 8.46
C SER A 6 8.63 -10.11 7.04
N LYS A 7 9.74 -10.26 6.31
CA LYS A 7 9.79 -9.92 4.89
C LYS A 7 8.93 -10.90 4.10
N VAL A 8 8.01 -10.39 3.29
CA VAL A 8 7.11 -11.17 2.43
C VAL A 8 6.91 -10.49 1.08
N LEU A 9 6.57 -11.29 0.08
CA LEU A 9 6.02 -10.82 -1.20
C LEU A 9 4.56 -10.42 -1.02
N ILE A 10 3.99 -9.71 -2.00
CA ILE A 10 2.60 -9.23 -1.93
C ILE A 10 1.63 -10.41 -1.74
N ASP A 11 1.78 -11.49 -2.52
CA ASP A 11 0.97 -12.72 -2.42
C ASP A 11 1.04 -13.41 -1.04
N GLY A 12 2.10 -13.14 -0.26
CA GLY A 12 2.29 -13.70 1.07
C GLY A 12 1.56 -12.91 2.17
N VAL A 13 1.07 -11.72 1.87
CA VAL A 13 0.46 -10.83 2.85
C VAL A 13 -0.95 -11.31 3.19
N LYS A 14 -1.25 -11.43 4.49
CA LYS A 14 -2.56 -11.83 4.99
C LYS A 14 -3.16 -10.79 5.94
N PRO A 15 -4.48 -10.53 5.91
CA PRO A 15 -5.16 -9.50 6.73
C PRO A 15 -4.96 -9.65 8.24
N VAL A 16 -4.82 -10.89 8.72
CA VAL A 16 -4.83 -11.23 10.15
C VAL A 16 -3.53 -10.87 10.88
N ARG A 17 -2.43 -10.61 10.14
CA ARG A 17 -1.12 -10.30 10.72
C ARG A 17 -0.72 -8.86 10.40
N HIS A 18 -0.20 -8.16 11.40
CA HIS A 18 0.15 -6.74 11.32
C HIS A 18 1.66 -6.45 11.25
N ASN A 19 2.51 -7.49 11.17
CA ASN A 19 3.97 -7.37 11.21
C ASN A 19 4.60 -7.85 9.90
N TRP A 20 4.09 -7.35 8.78
CA TRP A 20 4.65 -7.64 7.46
C TRP A 20 5.60 -6.54 7.04
N GLN A 21 6.65 -6.91 6.33
CA GLN A 21 7.49 -5.97 5.61
C GLN A 21 7.49 -6.38 4.14
N ILE A 22 7.10 -5.47 3.26
CA ILE A 22 7.10 -5.68 1.81
C ILE A 22 8.09 -4.72 1.16
N ARG A 23 8.80 -5.18 0.13
CA ARG A 23 9.63 -4.33 -0.71
C ARG A 23 8.95 -4.17 -2.05
N VAL A 24 8.56 -2.94 -2.35
CA VAL A 24 7.72 -2.62 -3.51
C VAL A 24 8.22 -1.40 -4.25
N LYS A 25 7.98 -1.36 -5.55
CA LYS A 25 8.17 -0.18 -6.39
C LYS A 25 6.88 0.60 -6.45
N VAL A 26 6.96 1.91 -6.25
CA VAL A 26 5.82 2.81 -6.46
C VAL A 26 5.63 3.00 -7.97
N LEU A 27 4.56 2.44 -8.54
CA LEU A 27 4.28 2.56 -9.97
C LEU A 27 3.47 3.81 -10.28
N HIS A 28 2.44 4.08 -9.47
CA HIS A 28 1.57 5.24 -9.62
C HIS A 28 1.19 5.81 -8.26
N CYS A 29 0.95 7.12 -8.22
CA CYS A 29 0.51 7.85 -7.05
C CYS A 29 -0.42 9.00 -7.49
N TRP A 30 -1.61 9.09 -6.92
CA TRP A 30 -2.55 10.17 -7.23
C TRP A 30 -3.40 10.54 -6.01
N LYS A 31 -3.88 11.79 -5.98
CA LYS A 31 -4.82 12.26 -4.96
C LYS A 31 -6.24 11.99 -5.45
N GLN A 32 -7.06 11.45 -4.58
CA GLN A 32 -8.47 11.20 -4.85
C GLN A 32 -9.31 11.89 -3.77
N THR A 33 -10.41 12.51 -4.16
CA THR A 33 -11.37 13.09 -3.22
C THR A 33 -12.67 12.33 -3.35
N THR A 34 -13.11 11.69 -2.28
CA THR A 34 -14.40 10.97 -2.23
C THR A 34 -15.34 11.64 -1.24
N ALA A 35 -16.65 11.54 -1.51
CA ALA A 35 -17.67 12.11 -0.63
C ALA A 35 -17.65 11.49 0.79
N PHE A 36 -17.19 10.23 0.91
CA PHE A 36 -17.22 9.48 2.16
C PHE A 36 -15.89 9.49 2.94
N ALA A 37 -14.75 9.40 2.24
CA ALA A 37 -13.43 9.34 2.88
C ALA A 37 -12.64 10.66 2.79
N GLY A 38 -13.18 11.68 2.10
CA GLY A 38 -12.49 12.94 1.86
C GLY A 38 -11.29 12.77 0.95
N ASN A 39 -10.22 13.54 1.19
CA ASN A 39 -8.99 13.48 0.41
C ASN A 39 -8.15 12.27 0.83
N THR A 40 -7.89 11.38 -0.10
CA THR A 40 -6.99 10.23 0.02
C THR A 40 -5.83 10.34 -0.97
N LEU A 41 -4.75 9.66 -0.67
CA LEU A 41 -3.62 9.44 -1.58
C LEU A 41 -3.61 7.95 -1.92
N GLU A 42 -3.78 7.66 -3.19
CA GLU A 42 -3.87 6.31 -3.73
C GLU A 42 -2.57 5.96 -4.44
N PHE A 43 -2.20 4.68 -4.37
CA PHE A 43 -0.98 4.14 -4.94
C PHE A 43 -1.24 2.82 -5.68
N ILE A 44 -0.48 2.59 -6.73
CA ILE A 44 -0.23 1.24 -7.26
C ILE A 44 1.21 0.87 -6.92
N LEU A 45 1.37 -0.21 -6.18
CA LEU A 45 2.65 -0.76 -5.74
C LEU A 45 2.88 -2.09 -6.43
N ALA A 46 4.13 -2.43 -6.75
CA ALA A 46 4.49 -3.73 -7.30
C ALA A 46 5.69 -4.34 -6.59
N ASP A 47 5.69 -5.64 -6.34
CA ASP A 47 6.86 -6.32 -5.80
C ASP A 47 7.84 -6.76 -6.90
N GLU A 48 8.92 -7.43 -6.48
CA GLU A 48 9.97 -7.94 -7.38
C GLU A 48 9.49 -9.04 -8.33
N THR A 49 8.37 -9.69 -8.04
CA THR A 49 7.74 -10.70 -8.92
C THR A 49 6.78 -10.08 -9.93
N GLY A 50 6.50 -8.78 -9.81
CA GLY A 50 5.59 -8.04 -10.69
C GLY A 50 4.13 -8.09 -10.25
N VAL A 51 3.82 -8.73 -9.12
CA VAL A 51 2.49 -8.69 -8.49
C VAL A 51 2.22 -7.26 -8.05
N LYS A 52 0.98 -6.81 -8.22
CA LYS A 52 0.57 -5.44 -7.91
C LYS A 52 -0.48 -5.41 -6.80
N ILE A 53 -0.39 -4.40 -5.95
CA ILE A 53 -1.37 -4.11 -4.92
C ILE A 53 -1.75 -2.63 -4.95
N ALA A 54 -3.03 -2.34 -4.78
CA ALA A 54 -3.53 -0.99 -4.56
C ALA A 54 -3.42 -0.63 -3.06
N ALA A 55 -2.98 0.59 -2.77
CA ALA A 55 -2.91 1.10 -1.40
C ALA A 55 -3.51 2.50 -1.31
N SER A 56 -4.24 2.76 -0.23
CA SER A 56 -4.88 4.05 0.05
C SER A 56 -4.39 4.61 1.38
N CYS A 57 -4.19 5.93 1.44
CA CYS A 57 -3.78 6.63 2.65
C CYS A 57 -4.69 7.84 2.92
N LYS A 58 -5.05 8.05 4.20
CA LYS A 58 -5.93 9.14 4.63
C LYS A 58 -5.23 10.50 4.59
N ARG A 59 -6.04 11.57 4.55
CA ARG A 59 -5.61 12.98 4.43
C ARG A 59 -4.44 13.40 5.33
N ASN A 60 -4.44 12.94 6.58
CA ASN A 60 -3.43 13.32 7.57
C ASN A 60 -2.02 12.82 7.23
N GLN A 61 -1.89 11.78 6.41
CA GLN A 61 -0.59 11.19 6.06
C GLN A 61 -0.11 11.58 4.65
N ILE A 62 -0.92 12.29 3.87
CA ILE A 62 -0.63 12.59 2.45
C ILE A 62 0.68 13.37 2.29
N SER A 63 0.88 14.43 3.06
CA SER A 63 2.07 15.29 2.92
C SER A 63 3.38 14.55 3.22
N HIS A 64 3.33 13.62 4.18
CA HIS A 64 4.47 12.78 4.57
C HIS A 64 4.74 11.71 3.52
N LEU A 65 3.73 10.90 3.22
CA LEU A 65 3.87 9.75 2.32
C LEU A 65 4.16 10.15 0.88
N GLN A 66 3.67 11.30 0.41
CA GLN A 66 4.01 11.80 -0.92
C GLN A 66 5.52 12.10 -1.05
N ARG A 67 6.20 12.46 0.05
CA ARG A 67 7.66 12.70 0.05
C ARG A 67 8.45 11.41 0.22
N GLU A 68 7.96 10.48 1.03
CA GLU A 68 8.66 9.21 1.31
C GLU A 68 8.50 8.16 0.20
N LEU A 69 7.40 8.22 -0.54
CA LEU A 69 7.03 7.27 -1.60
C LEU A 69 6.96 7.95 -2.99
N PRO A 70 8.08 8.47 -3.51
CA PRO A 70 8.14 8.97 -4.88
C PRO A 70 7.92 7.85 -5.89
N VAL A 71 7.21 8.19 -6.97
CA VAL A 71 6.95 7.29 -8.09
C VAL A 71 8.26 6.88 -8.76
N GLY A 72 8.39 5.59 -9.07
CA GLY A 72 9.56 5.01 -9.74
C GLY A 72 10.60 4.44 -8.79
N GLU A 73 10.51 4.69 -7.48
CA GLU A 73 11.47 4.19 -6.50
C GLU A 73 11.00 2.91 -5.80
N TRP A 74 11.98 2.08 -5.41
CA TRP A 74 11.77 0.95 -4.52
C TRP A 74 11.76 1.41 -3.07
N LYS A 75 10.74 0.98 -2.33
CA LYS A 75 10.55 1.30 -0.92
C LYS A 75 10.20 0.05 -0.13
N THR A 76 10.61 0.06 1.12
CA THR A 76 10.25 -0.96 2.10
C THR A 76 9.12 -0.40 2.95
N ILE A 77 7.98 -1.08 2.98
CA ILE A 77 6.81 -0.68 3.74
C ILE A 77 6.53 -1.75 4.79
N ASP A 78 6.43 -1.35 6.05
CA ASP A 78 6.21 -2.28 7.18
C ASP A 78 4.99 -1.93 8.04
N THR A 79 4.42 -0.74 7.84
CA THR A 79 3.32 -0.21 8.64
C THR A 79 2.10 -0.03 7.75
N PHE A 80 1.40 -1.14 7.48
CA PHE A 80 0.20 -1.12 6.65
C PHE A 80 -0.85 -2.13 7.13
N ALA A 81 -2.12 -1.86 6.81
CA ALA A 81 -3.22 -2.76 7.07
C ALA A 81 -3.76 -3.27 5.73
N VAL A 82 -3.92 -4.59 5.60
CA VAL A 82 -4.59 -5.18 4.45
C VAL A 82 -6.07 -5.28 4.74
N LEU A 83 -6.86 -4.61 3.92
CA LEU A 83 -8.30 -4.73 3.92
C LEU A 83 -8.68 -5.72 2.83
N ASP A 84 -9.59 -6.63 3.16
CA ASP A 84 -10.16 -7.52 2.16
C ASP A 84 -11.16 -6.72 1.31
N ILE A 85 -10.82 -6.46 0.05
CA ILE A 85 -11.68 -5.69 -0.86
C ILE A 85 -12.71 -6.66 -1.45
N SER A 86 -13.86 -6.77 -0.79
CA SER A 86 -15.02 -7.55 -1.26
C SER A 86 -15.87 -6.81 -2.32
N GLY A 87 -15.34 -5.75 -2.95
CA GLY A 87 -16.07 -4.88 -3.88
C GLY A 87 -15.77 -5.12 -5.36
N GLN A 88 -16.74 -4.77 -6.23
CA GLN A 88 -16.71 -4.96 -7.69
C GLN A 88 -15.66 -4.10 -8.45
N TYR A 89 -15.03 -3.12 -7.80
CA TYR A 89 -14.01 -2.26 -8.42
C TYR A 89 -12.61 -2.69 -7.96
N ARG A 90 -11.94 -3.48 -8.80
CA ARG A 90 -10.58 -3.97 -8.58
C ARG A 90 -9.64 -3.39 -9.64
N PRO A 91 -8.77 -2.42 -9.30
CA PRO A 91 -7.69 -2.00 -10.20
C PRO A 91 -6.59 -3.06 -10.32
N THR A 92 -6.50 -3.99 -9.35
CA THR A 92 -5.53 -5.08 -9.28
C THR A 92 -6.20 -6.39 -8.87
N THR A 93 -5.63 -7.52 -9.31
CA THR A 93 -6.19 -8.85 -9.06
C THR A 93 -6.07 -9.30 -7.61
N HIS A 94 -5.13 -8.70 -6.87
CA HIS A 94 -4.85 -8.96 -5.45
C HIS A 94 -5.51 -7.93 -4.53
#